data_AF-A0A3S0A6N2-F1
#
_entry.id   AF-A0A3S0A6N2-F1
#
_cell.length_a   1.000
_cell.length_b   1.000
_cell.length_c   1.000
_cell.angle_alpha   90.00
_cell.angle_beta   90.00
_cell.angle_gamma   90.00
#
_symmetry.space_group_name_H-M   'P 1'
#
loop_
_entity.id
_entity.type
_entity.pdbx_description
1 polymer ?
#
loop_
_entity_poly.entity_id
_entity_poly.type
_entity_poly.pdbx_seq_one_letter_code
_entity_poly.pdbx_strand_id
1 'polypeptide(L)'
;MNKNNTVNYALLIFNFIFIVIIFYFTLHCFVGERGYIKMLDLKDELIIKKKELSLLQDQKKYLENKVNLIYDKSINKDYLDELSRKNFGLIGVNEVCIFENQ
;
A
#
# COMPACT_ATOMS: atom_id res chain seq x y z
N MET A 1 58.63 -36.28 -3.19
CA MET A 1 57.84 -35.03 -3.17
C MET A 1 58.02 -34.36 -1.81
N ASN A 2 58.41 -33.08 -1.79
CA ASN A 2 58.68 -32.34 -0.56
C ASN A 2 57.37 -32.12 0.23
N LYS A 3 57.22 -32.82 1.36
CA LYS A 3 56.03 -32.83 2.23
C LYS A 3 55.64 -31.43 2.71
N ASN A 4 56.59 -30.50 2.76
CA ASN A 4 56.41 -29.14 3.23
C ASN A 4 55.62 -28.33 2.18
N ASN A 5 55.92 -28.55 0.90
CA ASN A 5 55.27 -27.86 -0.19
C ASN A 5 53.81 -28.33 -0.35
N THR A 6 53.54 -29.63 -0.17
CA THR A 6 52.18 -30.17 -0.22
C THR A 6 51.28 -29.62 0.90
N VAL A 7 51.83 -29.38 2.09
CA VAL A 7 51.08 -28.76 3.20
C VAL A 7 50.80 -27.28 2.92
N ASN A 8 51.76 -26.56 2.34
CA ASN A 8 51.58 -25.14 1.96
C ASN A 8 50.51 -24.95 0.87
N TYR A 9 50.47 -25.83 -0.15
CA TYR A 9 49.42 -25.77 -1.18
C TYR A 9 48.04 -26.07 -0.60
N ALA A 10 47.92 -27.05 0.31
CA ALA A 10 46.66 -27.36 0.98
C ALA A 10 46.15 -26.16 1.82
N LEU A 11 47.05 -25.47 2.53
CA LEU A 11 46.72 -24.28 3.32
C LEU A 11 46.27 -23.09 2.44
N LEU A 12 46.88 -22.93 1.26
CA LEU A 12 46.52 -21.91 0.27
C LEU A 12 45.13 -22.16 -0.32
N ILE A 13 44.85 -23.41 -0.72
CA ILE A 13 43.55 -23.82 -1.26
C ILE A 13 42.44 -23.63 -0.22
N PHE A 14 42.72 -24.00 1.03
CA PHE A 14 41.78 -23.81 2.14
C PHE A 14 41.45 -22.32 2.35
N ASN A 15 42.46 -21.44 2.41
CA ASN A 15 42.24 -20.00 2.52
C ASN A 15 41.44 -19.43 1.34
N PHE A 16 41.74 -19.89 0.12
CA PHE A 16 41.02 -19.45 -1.07
C PHE A 16 39.54 -19.82 -1.02
N ILE A 17 39.20 -21.04 -0.58
CA ILE A 17 37.82 -21.49 -0.38
C ILE A 17 37.09 -20.62 0.65
N PHE A 18 37.75 -20.27 1.76
CA PHE A 18 37.16 -19.37 2.76
C PHE A 18 36.84 -17.99 2.20
N ILE A 19 37.75 -17.42 1.40
CA ILE A 19 37.54 -16.11 0.76
C ILE A 19 36.35 -16.17 -0.20
N VAL A 20 36.23 -17.22 -1.01
CA VAL A 20 35.10 -17.40 -1.95
C VAL A 20 33.77 -17.54 -1.20
N ILE A 21 33.75 -18.28 -0.08
CA ILE A 21 32.56 -18.42 0.75
C ILE A 21 32.13 -17.08 1.34
N ILE A 22 33.06 -16.30 1.91
CA ILE A 22 32.77 -14.97 2.47
C ILE A 22 32.24 -14.04 1.38
N PHE A 23 32.84 -14.06 0.20
CA PHE A 23 32.40 -13.23 -0.92
C PHE A 23 30.99 -13.62 -1.40
N TYR A 24 30.72 -14.92 -1.52
CA TYR A 24 29.39 -15.43 -1.87
C TYR A 24 28.33 -14.97 -0.85
N PHE A 25 28.60 -15.14 0.44
CA PHE A 25 27.68 -14.68 1.48
C PHE A 25 27.52 -13.17 1.50
N THR A 26 28.57 -12.40 1.23
CA THR A 26 28.52 -10.95 1.17
C THR A 26 27.61 -10.52 0.02
N LEU A 27 27.86 -10.99 -1.20
CA LEU A 27 27.00 -10.70 -2.36
C LEU A 27 25.55 -11.14 -2.11
N HIS A 28 25.34 -12.33 -1.57
CA HIS A 28 24.00 -12.86 -1.32
C HIS A 28 23.30 -12.17 -0.13
N CYS A 29 24.04 -11.53 0.79
CA CYS A 29 23.50 -10.70 1.85
C CYS A 29 23.04 -9.33 1.30
N PHE A 30 23.76 -8.79 0.32
CA PHE A 30 23.39 -7.55 -0.37
C PHE A 30 22.27 -7.75 -1.41
N VAL A 31 22.28 -8.85 -2.17
CA VAL A 31 21.34 -9.16 -3.27
C VAL A 31 20.15 -10.01 -2.83
N GLY A 32 20.26 -10.70 -1.69
CA GLY A 32 19.21 -11.58 -1.19
C GLY A 32 17.94 -10.82 -0.82
N GLU A 33 16.81 -11.51 -0.88
CA GLU A 33 15.42 -11.02 -0.75
C GLU A 33 15.08 -10.23 0.54
N ARG A 34 16.05 -10.13 1.47
CA ARG A 34 15.99 -9.40 2.76
C ARG A 34 17.16 -8.43 2.95
N GLY A 35 17.88 -8.11 1.88
CA GLY A 35 18.96 -7.13 1.90
C GLY A 35 18.44 -5.78 2.36
N TYR A 36 19.27 -5.05 3.09
CA TYR A 36 19.01 -3.74 3.71
C TYR A 36 18.22 -2.75 2.83
N ILE A 37 18.38 -2.87 1.50
CA ILE A 37 17.71 -2.10 0.46
C ILE A 37 16.19 -2.36 0.42
N LYS A 38 15.73 -3.60 0.49
CA LYS A 38 14.29 -3.94 0.44
C LYS A 38 13.55 -3.46 1.70
N MET A 39 14.25 -3.35 2.84
CA MET A 39 13.71 -2.73 4.05
C MET A 39 13.53 -1.21 3.91
N LEU A 40 14.37 -0.56 3.10
CA LEU A 40 14.21 0.87 2.79
C LEU A 40 13.02 1.08 1.85
N ASP A 41 12.93 0.32 0.76
CA ASP A 41 11.79 0.42 -0.18
C ASP A 41 10.45 0.14 0.52
N LEU A 42 10.40 -0.88 1.39
CA LEU A 42 9.18 -1.22 2.12
C LEU A 42 8.79 -0.15 3.13
N LYS A 43 9.75 0.59 3.69
CA LYS A 43 9.47 1.72 4.59
C LYS A 43 8.89 2.91 3.83
N ASP A 44 9.42 3.19 2.65
CA ASP A 44 8.95 4.31 1.82
C ASP A 44 7.52 4.06 1.31
N GLU A 45 7.22 2.83 0.88
CA GLU A 45 5.87 2.45 0.49
C GLU A 45 4.89 2.54 1.68
N LEU A 46 5.33 2.14 2.88
CA LEU A 46 4.52 2.25 4.09
C LEU A 46 4.21 3.72 4.45
N ILE A 47 5.19 4.63 4.28
CA ILE A 47 5.01 6.06 4.54
C ILE A 47 4.00 6.66 3.56
N ILE A 48 4.11 6.32 2.27
CA ILE A 48 3.19 6.80 1.22
C ILE A 48 1.77 6.31 1.52
N LYS A 49 1.60 5.01 1.81
CA LYS A 49 0.29 4.43 2.12
C LYS A 49 -0.33 4.98 3.41
N LYS A 50 0.48 5.24 4.44
CA LYS A 50 0.00 5.91 5.65
C LYS A 50 -0.44 7.35 5.39
N LYS A 51 0.29 8.08 4.55
CA LYS A 51 -0.07 9.46 4.17
C LYS A 51 -1.37 9.50 3.37
N GLU A 52 -1.53 8.57 2.43
CA GLU A 52 -2.77 8.40 1.65
C GLU A 52 -3.96 8.08 2.57
N LEU A 53 -3.78 7.16 3.52
CA LEU A 53 -4.80 6.81 4.49
C LEU A 53 -5.19 7.98 5.41
N SER A 54 -4.22 8.76 5.88
CA SER A 54 -4.49 9.96 6.68
C SER A 54 -5.32 10.98 5.91
N LEU A 55 -4.98 11.24 4.64
CA LEU A 55 -5.71 12.18 3.80
C LEU A 55 -7.16 11.73 3.60
N LEU A 56 -7.38 10.45 3.30
CA LEU A 56 -8.71 9.86 3.14
C LEU A 56 -9.53 9.91 4.43
N GLN A 57 -8.90 9.67 5.59
CA GLN A 57 -9.56 9.80 6.89
C GLN A 57 -9.99 11.24 7.18
N ASP A 58 -9.15 12.22 6.86
CA ASP A 58 -9.49 13.63 7.02
C ASP A 58 -10.63 14.06 6.10
N GLN A 59 -10.62 13.60 4.84
CA GLN A 59 -11.71 13.83 3.90
C GLN A 59 -13.02 13.19 4.37
N LYS A 60 -12.95 11.95 4.86
CA LYS A 60 -14.11 11.26 5.43
C LYS A 60 -14.66 12.05 6.61
N LYS A 61 -13.83 12.45 7.56
CA LYS A 61 -14.24 13.21 8.74
C LYS A 61 -14.85 14.56 8.38
N TYR A 62 -14.29 15.25 7.39
CA TYR A 62 -14.84 16.50 6.88
C TYR A 62 -16.24 16.30 6.26
N LEU A 63 -16.42 15.23 5.49
CA LEU A 63 -17.69 14.90 4.87
C LEU A 63 -18.72 14.44 5.91
N GLU A 64 -18.32 13.64 6.88
CA GLU A 64 -19.16 13.23 8.03
C GLU A 64 -19.60 14.43 8.85
N ASN A 65 -18.70 15.38 9.12
CA ASN A 65 -19.07 16.62 9.81
C ASN A 65 -20.09 17.43 9.00
N LYS A 66 -19.92 17.53 7.67
CA LYS A 66 -20.90 18.19 6.79
C LYS A 66 -22.26 17.49 6.80
N VAL A 67 -22.26 16.16 6.71
CA VAL A 67 -23.48 15.35 6.76
C VAL A 67 -24.16 15.52 8.11
N ASN A 68 -23.42 15.45 9.23
CA ASN A 68 -23.95 15.64 10.57
C ASN A 68 -24.56 17.03 10.76
N LEU A 69 -23.93 18.09 10.26
CA LEU A 69 -24.48 19.46 10.30
C LEU A 69 -25.79 19.61 9.51
N ILE A 70 -25.96 18.82 8.45
CA ILE A 70 -27.21 18.78 7.66
C ILE A 70 -28.27 17.92 8.37
N TYR A 71 -27.85 16.83 9.02
CA TYR A 71 -28.74 15.87 9.67
C TYR A 71 -29.33 16.41 10.99
N ASP A 72 -28.53 17.12 11.79
CA ASP A 72 -28.92 17.67 13.10
C ASP A 72 -29.99 18.77 12.98
N LYS A 73 -30.12 19.37 11.79
CA LYS A 73 -31.14 20.39 11.49
C LYS A 73 -32.43 19.85 10.88
N SER A 74 -32.67 18.54 10.91
CA SER A 74 -33.76 17.85 10.24
C SER A 74 -33.66 17.97 8.71
N ILE A 75 -33.17 16.90 8.10
CA ILE A 75 -33.20 16.78 6.65
C ILE A 75 -34.68 16.72 6.24
N ASN A 76 -35.14 17.69 5.44
CA ASN A 76 -36.49 17.65 4.91
C ASN A 76 -36.57 16.43 3.97
N LYS A 77 -37.42 15.46 4.31
CA LYS A 77 -37.61 14.23 3.53
C LYS A 77 -37.91 14.54 2.06
N ASP A 78 -38.60 15.64 1.78
CA ASP A 78 -38.92 16.08 0.42
C ASP A 78 -37.67 16.55 -0.34
N TYR A 79 -36.75 17.24 0.32
CA TYR A 79 -35.47 17.67 -0.29
C TYR A 79 -34.56 16.47 -0.58
N LEU A 80 -34.64 15.44 0.27
CA LEU A 80 -33.91 14.19 0.07
C LEU A 80 -34.50 13.38 -1.09
N ASP A 81 -35.82 13.41 -1.24
CA ASP A 81 -36.53 12.81 -2.38
C ASP A 81 -36.16 13.52 -3.69
N GLU A 82 -36.14 14.86 -3.71
CA GLU A 82 -35.68 15.65 -4.86
C GLU A 82 -34.23 15.33 -5.25
N LEU A 83 -33.30 15.26 -4.28
CA LEU A 83 -31.90 14.92 -4.56
C LEU A 83 -31.75 13.48 -5.07
N SER A 84 -32.54 12.54 -4.53
CA SER A 84 -32.51 11.14 -4.96
C SER A 84 -33.00 10.98 -6.41
N ARG A 85 -34.07 11.69 -6.79
CA ARG A 85 -34.60 11.73 -8.16
C ARG A 85 -33.64 12.44 -9.10
N LYS A 86 -33.08 13.58 -8.70
CA LYS A 86 -32.20 14.41 -9.55
C LYS A 86 -30.83 13.76 -9.82
N ASN A 87 -30.20 13.18 -8.80
CA ASN A 87 -28.82 12.68 -8.93
C ASN A 87 -28.76 11.19 -9.28
N PHE A 88 -29.73 10.40 -8.82
CA PHE A 88 -29.71 8.94 -8.95
C PHE A 88 -30.88 8.39 -9.76
N GLY A 89 -31.83 9.22 -10.19
CA GLY A 89 -33.01 8.79 -10.95
C GLY A 89 -33.90 7.79 -10.19
N LEU A 90 -33.78 7.74 -8.86
CA LEU A 90 -34.50 6.80 -8.02
C LEU A 90 -35.98 7.20 -7.94
N ILE A 91 -36.87 6.22 -8.08
CA ILE A 91 -38.32 6.41 -7.94
C ILE A 91 -38.86 5.47 -6.87
N GLY A 92 -39.89 5.90 -6.14
CA GLY A 92 -40.53 5.06 -5.14
C GLY A 92 -41.14 3.80 -5.76
N VAL A 93 -41.16 2.70 -5.01
CA VAL A 93 -41.62 1.36 -5.47
C VAL A 93 -43.04 1.38 -6.06
N ASN A 94 -43.86 2.39 -5.72
CA ASN A 94 -45.24 2.54 -6.17
C ASN A 94 -45.50 3.85 -6.96
N GLU A 95 -44.47 4.45 -7.56
CA GLU A 95 -44.59 5.74 -8.27
C GLU A 95 -44.41 5.57 -9.78
N VAL A 96 -45.18 6.32 -10.58
CA VAL A 96 -45.13 6.30 -12.05
C VAL A 96 -44.43 7.57 -12.53
N CYS A 97 -43.33 7.42 -13.28
CA CYS A 97 -42.66 8.54 -13.95
C CYS A 97 -43.32 8.82 -15.29
N ILE A 98 -43.77 10.05 -15.52
CA ILE A 98 -44.28 10.50 -16.83
C ILE A 98 -43.21 11.40 -17.43
N PHE A 99 -42.63 10.95 -18.56
CA PHE A 99 -41.72 11.78 -19.35
C PHE A 99 -42.53 12.50 -20.41
N GLU A 100 -42.56 13.82 -20.35
CA GLU A 100 -43.18 14.65 -21.39
C GLU A 100 -42.17 14.83 -22.53
N ASN A 101 -42.51 14.29 -23.71
CA ASN A 101 -41.66 14.32 -24.89
C ASN A 101 -41.89 15.66 -25.60
N GLN A 102 -40.95 16.60 -25.47
CA GLN A 102 -40.91 17.83 -26.27
C GLN A 102 -40.20 17.59 -27.60
#